data_AF-A0A1E1IZ94-F1
#
_entry.id   AF-A0A1E1IZ94-F1
#
_cell.length_a   1.000
_cell.length_b   1.000
_cell.length_c   1.000
_cell.angle_alpha   90.00
_cell.angle_beta   90.00
_cell.angle_gamma   90.00
#
_symmetry.space_group_name_H-M   'P 1'
#
loop_
_entity.id
_entity.type
_entity.pdbx_description
1 polymer ?
#
loop_
_entity_poly.entity_id
_entity_poly.type
_entity_poly.pdbx_seq_one_letter_code
_entity_poly.pdbx_strand_id
1 'polypeptide(L)'
;MQRRAAESEVTAAAYTFRQPPQGFQEPKYRDPSNGRNASRNMHSDSQRYGNIMYDRRVYRGSTYASPIMSIAARAEMEKREMIDTQRRRQASQRAASIKRRKQLEAARRHMATPDLGNDRHNTQVQTDEYLEELTDRVEQQPQETQTDPLMDRPATPKYVPTKSGRDAETQIHEGDLFRFDEAVEPILEVLVGKTLEQAMLEVMQEEELELLRQQQIEFEQRRKEELLETQKLEAEERRKFEEKERRKKQEMERIQREKETREKLQARQFAKAYMCNMENRVFSRLQDEGWFADRVLNEVELDFFPWLMAEVDKELAKKTKARALVDELIREVVRLNASQLAKSRAAAAAQERPLLA
;
A
#
# COMPACT_ATOMS: atom_id res chain seq x y z
N MET A 1 18.92 -70.31 -32.90
CA MET A 1 19.95 -69.35 -32.46
C MET A 1 19.46 -67.95 -32.81
N GLN A 2 18.84 -67.26 -31.87
CA GLN A 2 19.46 -66.19 -31.05
C GLN A 2 20.00 -65.02 -31.89
N ARG A 3 19.25 -63.91 -31.88
CA ARG A 3 19.67 -62.60 -31.34
C ARG A 3 18.49 -61.62 -31.43
N ARG A 4 17.88 -61.31 -30.29
CA ARG A 4 17.01 -60.14 -30.11
C ARG A 4 17.91 -59.02 -29.59
N ALA A 5 18.04 -57.94 -30.34
CA ALA A 5 18.57 -56.67 -29.85
C ALA A 5 17.40 -55.88 -29.27
N ALA A 6 17.58 -55.41 -28.04
CA ALA A 6 16.68 -54.50 -27.36
C ALA A 6 17.16 -53.07 -27.64
N GLU A 7 16.30 -52.25 -28.23
CA GLU A 7 16.48 -50.80 -28.26
C GLU A 7 15.28 -50.18 -27.55
N SER A 8 15.57 -49.55 -26.41
CA SER A 8 14.66 -48.79 -25.58
C SER A 8 14.54 -47.38 -26.13
N GLU A 9 13.45 -47.07 -26.83
CA GLU A 9 13.10 -45.70 -27.17
C GLU A 9 12.28 -45.07 -26.04
N VAL A 10 12.88 -44.09 -25.37
CA VAL A 10 12.23 -43.21 -24.41
C VAL A 10 11.35 -42.23 -25.19
N THR A 11 10.04 -42.48 -25.24
CA THR A 11 9.07 -41.54 -25.78
C THR A 11 8.77 -40.46 -24.74
N ALA A 12 9.59 -39.41 -24.73
CA ALA A 12 9.23 -38.15 -24.08
C ALA A 12 8.06 -37.53 -24.85
N ALA A 13 6.84 -37.70 -24.34
CA ALA A 13 5.66 -37.02 -24.85
C ALA A 13 5.75 -35.52 -24.56
N ALA A 14 6.40 -34.77 -25.45
CA ALA A 14 6.39 -33.32 -25.43
C ALA A 14 4.96 -32.83 -25.75
N TYR A 15 4.29 -32.31 -24.72
CA TYR A 15 2.96 -31.72 -24.82
C TYR A 15 3.01 -30.46 -25.70
N THR A 16 2.64 -30.61 -26.97
CA THR A 16 2.51 -29.49 -27.92
C THR A 16 1.06 -29.04 -27.94
N PHE A 17 0.72 -28.13 -27.02
CA PHE A 17 -0.58 -27.47 -27.01
C PHE A 17 -0.65 -26.45 -28.17
N ARG A 18 -1.38 -26.79 -29.23
CA ARG A 18 -1.80 -25.86 -30.29
C ARG A 18 -3.32 -25.84 -30.34
N GLN A 19 -3.93 -24.95 -29.56
CA GLN A 19 -5.30 -24.50 -29.84
C GLN A 19 -5.23 -23.25 -30.73
N PRO A 20 -6.00 -23.19 -31.85
CA PRO A 20 -6.18 -21.94 -32.57
C PRO A 20 -6.95 -20.93 -31.69
N PRO A 21 -6.69 -19.62 -31.82
CA PRO A 21 -7.28 -18.60 -30.96
C PRO A 21 -8.81 -18.63 -31.09
N GLN A 22 -9.48 -18.95 -29.99
CA GLN A 22 -10.93 -18.96 -29.92
C GLN A 22 -11.43 -17.51 -29.96
N GLY A 23 -12.20 -17.16 -30.99
CA GLY A 23 -12.75 -15.83 -31.18
C GLY A 23 -13.66 -15.45 -30.00
N PHE A 24 -13.45 -14.24 -29.47
CA PHE A 24 -14.26 -13.64 -28.43
C PHE A 24 -15.71 -13.53 -28.92
N GLN A 25 -16.63 -14.30 -28.32
CA GLN A 25 -18.06 -14.13 -28.60
C GLN A 25 -18.52 -12.78 -28.02
N GLU A 26 -19.14 -11.95 -28.86
CA GLU A 26 -19.65 -10.66 -28.40
C GLU A 26 -20.72 -10.86 -27.30
N PRO A 27 -20.65 -10.10 -26.21
CA PRO A 27 -21.66 -10.17 -25.16
C PRO A 27 -23.02 -9.74 -25.72
N LYS A 28 -24.02 -10.63 -25.61
CA LYS A 28 -25.43 -10.38 -25.99
C LYS A 28 -26.10 -9.25 -25.19
N TYR A 29 -25.42 -8.69 -24.18
CA TYR A 29 -25.96 -7.63 -23.34
C TYR A 29 -25.34 -6.27 -23.66
N ARG A 30 -26.18 -5.37 -24.20
CA ARG A 30 -25.83 -3.98 -24.47
C ARG A 30 -25.90 -3.18 -23.17
N ASP A 31 -24.76 -2.68 -22.71
CA ASP A 31 -24.65 -1.79 -21.56
C ASP A 31 -25.47 -0.48 -21.80
N PRO A 32 -26.45 -0.12 -20.93
CA PRO A 32 -27.31 1.04 -21.11
C PRO A 32 -26.57 2.39 -21.01
N SER A 33 -25.29 2.39 -20.59
CA SER A 33 -24.45 3.60 -20.56
C SER A 33 -23.97 4.06 -21.93
N ASN A 34 -24.04 3.21 -22.97
CA ASN A 34 -23.55 3.54 -24.31
C ASN A 34 -24.64 4.11 -25.24
N GLY A 35 -25.81 4.47 -24.68
CA GLY A 35 -27.02 4.78 -25.43
C GLY A 35 -27.25 6.25 -25.82
N ARG A 36 -26.26 7.16 -25.69
CA ARG A 36 -26.53 8.60 -25.92
C ARG A 36 -25.89 9.26 -27.13
N ASN A 37 -24.88 8.67 -27.78
CA ASN A 37 -24.21 9.32 -28.92
C ASN A 37 -24.00 8.36 -30.11
N ALA A 38 -25.07 7.73 -30.60
CA ALA A 38 -25.05 7.00 -31.87
C ALA A 38 -25.95 7.70 -32.89
N SER A 39 -25.54 8.90 -33.30
CA SER A 39 -26.03 9.55 -34.51
C SER A 39 -24.91 10.43 -35.07
N ARG A 40 -24.59 10.19 -36.34
CA ARG A 40 -23.51 10.73 -37.19
C ARG A 40 -22.17 10.01 -37.20
N ASN A 41 -21.79 9.71 -38.45
CA ASN A 41 -20.54 9.18 -38.99
C ASN A 41 -20.39 7.66 -39.00
N MET A 42 -20.96 7.07 -40.05
CA MET A 42 -20.26 6.10 -40.88
C MET A 42 -18.88 6.64 -41.29
N HIS A 43 -17.92 5.73 -41.47
CA HIS A 43 -16.51 5.84 -41.90
C HIS A 43 -15.46 5.58 -40.82
N SER A 44 -14.69 4.50 -41.07
CA SER A 44 -13.39 4.11 -40.53
C SER A 44 -13.35 3.24 -39.28
N ASP A 45 -12.83 2.03 -39.48
CA ASP A 45 -12.20 1.17 -38.47
C ASP A 45 -11.18 1.96 -37.66
N SER A 46 -11.58 2.34 -36.45
CA SER A 46 -10.64 2.67 -35.40
C SER A 46 -11.28 2.22 -34.11
N GLN A 47 -10.79 1.11 -33.55
CA GLN A 47 -11.00 0.79 -32.14
C GLN A 47 -10.76 2.06 -31.34
N ARG A 48 -11.85 2.69 -30.88
CA ARG A 48 -11.75 3.74 -29.88
C ARG A 48 -11.28 3.04 -28.61
N TYR A 49 -9.97 3.01 -28.40
CA TYR A 49 -9.39 2.65 -27.12
C TYR A 49 -10.01 3.57 -26.08
N GLY A 50 -10.98 3.04 -25.33
CA GLY A 50 -11.52 3.71 -24.16
C GLY A 50 -10.35 3.99 -23.23
N ASN A 51 -10.17 5.26 -22.87
CA ASN A 51 -9.02 5.66 -22.08
C ASN A 51 -9.06 4.88 -20.76
N ILE A 52 -8.11 3.95 -20.59
CA ILE A 52 -8.02 3.00 -19.46
C ILE A 52 -7.97 3.76 -18.13
N MET A 53 -7.60 5.04 -18.17
CA MET A 53 -7.68 6.04 -17.09
C MET A 53 -9.05 6.13 -16.40
N TYR A 54 -10.14 5.88 -17.14
CA TYR A 54 -11.51 6.04 -16.64
C TYR A 54 -12.32 4.74 -16.67
N ASP A 55 -11.68 3.61 -16.96
CA ASP A 55 -12.35 2.31 -16.98
C ASP A 55 -12.58 1.80 -15.55
N ARG A 56 -13.85 1.60 -15.17
CA ARG A 56 -14.25 1.14 -13.84
C ARG A 56 -13.84 -0.31 -13.56
N ARG A 57 -13.48 -1.08 -14.58
CA ARG A 57 -12.99 -2.46 -14.43
C ARG A 57 -11.51 -2.50 -14.01
N VAL A 58 -10.77 -1.42 -14.26
CA VAL A 58 -9.34 -1.35 -13.97
C VAL A 58 -9.15 -0.75 -12.59
N TYR A 59 -8.90 -1.62 -11.62
CA TYR A 59 -8.62 -1.22 -10.25
C TYR A 59 -7.25 -0.54 -10.16
N ARG A 60 -7.25 0.74 -9.76
CA ARG A 60 -6.05 1.58 -9.67
C ARG A 60 -5.64 1.69 -8.21
N GLY A 61 -4.88 0.71 -7.74
CA GLY A 61 -4.40 0.67 -6.36
C GLY A 61 -3.96 -0.73 -5.95
N SER A 62 -3.31 -0.83 -4.80
CA SER A 62 -2.96 -2.13 -4.20
C SER A 62 -4.24 -2.87 -3.80
N THR A 63 -4.39 -4.12 -4.26
CA THR A 63 -5.52 -5.02 -3.91
C THR A 63 -5.37 -5.68 -2.54
N TYR A 64 -4.21 -5.51 -1.89
CA TYR A 64 -3.85 -6.21 -0.66
C TYR A 64 -3.75 -5.31 0.58
N ALA A 65 -3.95 -4.00 0.45
CA ALA A 65 -3.87 -3.09 1.60
C ALA A 65 -5.01 -2.07 1.56
N SER A 66 -5.79 -2.00 2.63
CA SER A 66 -6.63 -0.82 2.88
C SER A 66 -5.72 0.41 2.93
N PRO A 67 -5.93 1.44 2.10
CA PRO A 67 -5.13 2.64 2.18
C PRO A 67 -5.27 3.21 3.60
N ILE A 68 -4.15 3.40 4.28
CA ILE A 68 -4.10 4.09 5.57
C ILE A 68 -4.38 5.56 5.28
N MET A 69 -5.65 5.90 5.13
CA MET A 69 -6.09 7.26 4.89
C MET A 69 -6.02 8.06 6.19
N SER A 70 -5.50 9.28 6.12
CA SER A 70 -5.53 10.20 7.26
C SER A 70 -6.98 10.49 7.66
N ILE A 71 -7.20 10.82 8.93
CA ILE A 71 -8.54 11.13 9.48
C ILE A 71 -9.24 12.23 8.66
N ALA A 72 -8.47 13.22 8.18
CA ALA A 72 -8.97 14.27 7.30
C ALA A 72 -9.46 13.75 5.94
N ALA A 73 -8.76 12.77 5.35
CA ALA A 73 -9.13 12.20 4.06
C ALA A 73 -10.37 11.29 4.14
N ARG A 74 -10.62 10.62 5.28
CA ARG A 74 -11.87 9.88 5.53
C ARG A 74 -13.08 10.81 5.62
N ALA A 75 -12.96 11.91 6.38
CA ALA A 75 -14.04 12.88 6.54
C ALA A 75 -14.43 13.58 5.22
N GLU A 76 -13.49 13.77 4.28
CA GLU A 76 -13.78 14.33 2.97
C GLU A 76 -14.50 13.33 2.05
N MET A 77 -14.15 12.04 2.10
CA MET A 77 -14.86 11.00 1.35
C MET A 77 -16.30 10.81 1.83
N GLU A 78 -16.54 10.77 3.15
CA GLU A 78 -17.89 10.66 3.72
C GLU A 78 -18.79 11.84 3.31
N LYS A 79 -18.25 13.06 3.27
CA LYS A 79 -18.97 14.24 2.77
C LYS A 79 -19.33 14.10 1.28
N ARG A 80 -18.42 13.59 0.45
CA ARG A 80 -18.70 13.36 -0.98
C ARG A 80 -19.75 12.27 -1.18
N GLU A 81 -19.70 11.18 -0.42
CA GLU A 81 -20.72 10.13 -0.45
C GLU A 81 -22.10 10.65 0.00
N MET A 82 -22.16 11.50 1.01
CA MET A 82 -23.43 12.14 1.41
C MET A 82 -24.00 13.05 0.32
N ILE A 83 -23.15 13.81 -0.38
CA ILE A 83 -23.59 14.67 -1.50
C ILE A 83 -24.08 13.82 -2.68
N ASP A 84 -23.37 12.75 -3.02
CA ASP A 84 -23.73 11.86 -4.14
C ASP A 84 -24.99 11.03 -3.86
N THR A 85 -25.16 10.56 -2.63
CA THR A 85 -26.40 9.88 -2.19
C THR A 85 -27.59 10.83 -2.20
N GLN A 86 -27.41 12.08 -1.76
CA GLN A 86 -28.46 13.11 -1.84
C GLN A 86 -28.82 13.44 -3.29
N ARG A 87 -27.84 13.55 -4.19
CA ARG A 87 -28.04 13.78 -5.62
C ARG A 87 -28.76 12.61 -6.31
N ARG A 88 -28.41 11.36 -5.96
CA ARG A 88 -29.12 10.15 -6.43
C ARG A 88 -30.58 10.11 -5.94
N ARG A 89 -30.82 10.48 -4.69
CA ARG A 89 -32.18 10.52 -4.10
C ARG A 89 -33.05 11.57 -4.80
N GLN A 90 -32.51 12.76 -5.07
CA GLN A 90 -33.19 13.81 -5.85
C GLN A 90 -33.46 13.38 -7.30
N ALA A 91 -32.50 12.71 -7.96
CA ALA A 91 -32.67 12.20 -9.32
C ALA A 91 -33.74 11.10 -9.40
N SER A 92 -33.76 10.19 -8.42
CA SER A 92 -34.78 9.14 -8.29
C SER A 92 -36.17 9.73 -8.04
N GLN A 93 -36.29 10.73 -7.16
CA GLN A 93 -37.56 11.44 -6.93
C GLN A 93 -38.07 12.17 -8.18
N ARG A 94 -37.18 12.81 -8.94
CA ARG A 94 -37.52 13.44 -10.23
C ARG A 94 -37.94 12.41 -11.29
N ALA A 95 -37.29 11.25 -11.35
CA ALA A 95 -37.67 10.18 -12.27
C ALA A 95 -39.05 9.59 -11.91
N ALA A 96 -39.34 9.40 -10.62
CA ALA A 96 -40.61 8.89 -10.13
C ALA A 96 -41.78 9.86 -10.38
N SER A 97 -41.56 11.19 -10.25
CA SER A 97 -42.59 12.19 -10.55
C SER A 97 -42.90 12.27 -12.04
N ILE A 98 -41.88 12.17 -12.91
CA ILE A 98 -42.06 12.11 -14.36
C ILE A 98 -42.84 10.84 -14.76
N LYS A 99 -42.53 9.69 -14.15
CA LYS A 99 -43.26 8.43 -14.41
C LYS A 99 -44.74 8.53 -14.02
N ARG A 100 -45.05 9.10 -12.86
CA ARG A 100 -46.44 9.35 -12.42
C ARG A 100 -47.17 10.29 -13.36
N ARG A 101 -46.54 11.39 -13.80
CA ARG A 101 -47.13 12.32 -14.78
C ARG A 101 -47.45 11.62 -16.10
N LYS A 102 -46.54 10.77 -16.60
CA LYS A 102 -46.71 10.02 -17.86
C LYS A 102 -47.83 8.97 -17.77
N GLN A 103 -47.97 8.33 -16.61
CA GLN A 103 -49.07 7.37 -16.37
C GLN A 103 -50.43 8.07 -16.32
N LEU A 104 -50.53 9.22 -15.65
CA LEU A 104 -51.76 10.03 -15.64
C LEU A 104 -52.12 10.55 -17.03
N GLU A 105 -51.13 10.95 -17.82
CA GLU A 105 -51.34 11.37 -19.21
C GLU A 105 -51.79 10.20 -20.10
N ALA A 106 -51.21 9.01 -19.92
CA ALA A 106 -51.64 7.80 -20.64
C ALA A 106 -53.06 7.36 -20.26
N ALA A 107 -53.43 7.43 -18.97
CA ALA A 107 -54.79 7.15 -18.52
C ALA A 107 -55.80 8.17 -19.10
N ARG A 108 -55.42 9.45 -19.18
CA ARG A 108 -56.22 10.48 -19.87
C ARG A 108 -56.39 10.20 -21.36
N ARG A 109 -55.35 9.71 -22.04
CA ARG A 109 -55.44 9.32 -23.46
C ARG A 109 -56.27 8.06 -23.68
N HIS A 110 -56.31 7.13 -22.72
CA HIS A 110 -57.17 5.94 -22.78
C HIS A 110 -58.65 6.26 -22.58
N MET A 111 -58.99 7.31 -21.82
CA MET A 111 -60.37 7.79 -21.63
C MET A 111 -60.80 8.82 -22.68
N ALA A 112 -59.88 9.27 -23.54
CA ALA A 112 -60.16 10.20 -24.61
C ALA A 112 -60.57 9.45 -25.88
N THR A 113 -61.51 10.03 -26.63
CA THR A 113 -61.82 9.58 -27.99
C THR A 113 -60.52 9.58 -28.82
N PRO A 114 -60.20 8.51 -29.58
CA PRO A 114 -58.98 8.41 -30.36
C PRO A 114 -58.77 9.64 -31.25
N ASP A 115 -57.53 10.11 -31.37
CA ASP A 115 -57.19 11.27 -32.20
C ASP A 115 -57.42 10.95 -33.67
N LEU A 116 -58.07 11.87 -34.38
CA LEU A 116 -58.44 11.67 -35.78
C LEU A 116 -57.23 11.99 -36.67
N GLY A 117 -56.93 11.10 -37.61
CA GLY A 117 -56.01 11.43 -38.70
C GLY A 117 -56.52 12.64 -39.49
N ASN A 118 -55.58 13.40 -40.06
CA ASN A 118 -55.88 14.62 -40.82
C ASN A 118 -57.06 14.39 -41.80
N ASP A 119 -58.03 15.30 -41.73
CA ASP A 119 -59.31 15.36 -42.47
C ASP A 119 -60.49 14.50 -41.99
N ARG A 120 -60.58 14.17 -40.70
CA ARG A 120 -61.81 13.63 -40.09
C ARG A 120 -62.24 14.44 -38.87
N HIS A 121 -63.55 14.62 -38.68
CA HIS A 121 -64.13 15.30 -37.52
C HIS A 121 -65.10 14.38 -36.80
N ASN A 122 -65.03 14.35 -35.46
CA ASN A 122 -65.97 13.61 -34.62
C ASN A 122 -67.22 14.44 -34.43
N THR A 123 -68.37 13.90 -34.84
CA THR A 123 -69.68 14.52 -34.64
C THR A 123 -70.36 13.87 -33.44
N GLN A 124 -70.85 14.67 -32.49
CA GLN A 124 -71.67 14.16 -31.39
C GLN A 124 -73.04 13.79 -31.93
N VAL A 125 -73.38 12.50 -31.85
CA VAL A 125 -74.71 11.98 -32.22
C VAL A 125 -75.59 12.01 -30.99
N GLN A 126 -76.80 12.58 -31.09
CA GLN A 126 -77.73 12.64 -29.97
C GLN A 126 -78.29 11.24 -29.67
N THR A 127 -77.81 10.65 -28.57
CA THR A 127 -78.26 9.34 -28.07
C THR A 127 -79.33 9.46 -26.98
N ASP A 128 -79.85 10.66 -26.75
CA ASP A 128 -80.93 10.89 -25.81
C ASP A 128 -82.27 10.52 -26.46
N GLU A 129 -83.11 9.80 -25.72
CA GLU A 129 -84.41 9.31 -26.16
C GLU A 129 -85.34 10.50 -26.49
N TYR A 130 -85.72 10.65 -27.76
CA TYR A 130 -86.32 11.88 -28.31
C TYR A 130 -87.87 11.92 -28.21
N LEU A 131 -88.50 11.05 -27.44
CA LEU A 131 -89.95 10.93 -27.34
C LEU A 131 -90.40 11.11 -25.90
N GLU A 132 -91.07 12.23 -25.61
CA GLU A 132 -91.83 12.42 -24.38
C GLU A 132 -93.27 11.90 -24.60
N GLU A 133 -93.75 11.01 -23.73
CA GLU A 133 -95.15 10.57 -23.74
C GLU A 133 -96.08 11.67 -23.23
N LEU A 134 -96.87 12.29 -24.13
CA LEU A 134 -97.91 13.25 -23.74
C LEU A 134 -99.14 12.54 -23.18
N THR A 135 -99.52 12.88 -21.94
CA THR A 135 -100.72 12.38 -21.25
C THR A 135 -101.79 13.46 -21.08
N ASP A 136 -102.31 13.99 -22.19
CA ASP A 136 -103.46 14.90 -22.16
C ASP A 136 -104.76 14.14 -22.45
N ARG A 137 -105.73 14.20 -21.51
CA ARG A 137 -107.09 13.69 -21.72
C ARG A 137 -107.92 14.72 -22.48
N VAL A 138 -108.35 14.36 -23.68
CA VAL A 138 -109.19 15.21 -24.55
C VAL A 138 -110.64 15.24 -24.04
N GLU A 139 -111.21 16.44 -23.86
CA GLU A 139 -112.63 16.63 -23.55
C GLU A 139 -113.52 16.28 -24.75
N GLN A 140 -114.47 15.37 -24.56
CA GLN A 140 -115.44 14.97 -25.58
C GLN A 140 -116.74 15.74 -25.41
N GLN A 141 -117.19 16.42 -26.47
CA GLN A 141 -118.52 17.02 -26.53
C GLN A 141 -119.48 16.11 -27.32
N PRO A 142 -120.69 15.83 -26.81
CA PRO A 142 -121.69 15.06 -27.54
C PRO A 142 -122.36 15.92 -28.61
N GLN A 143 -122.38 15.42 -29.85
CA GLN A 143 -123.16 15.98 -30.96
C GLN A 143 -124.15 14.92 -31.43
N GLU A 144 -125.44 15.16 -31.24
CA GLU A 144 -126.49 14.22 -31.63
C GLU A 144 -126.83 14.39 -33.12
N THR A 145 -126.84 13.27 -33.85
CA THR A 145 -127.32 13.22 -35.25
C THR A 145 -128.41 12.16 -35.34
N GLN A 146 -129.55 12.52 -35.92
CA GLN A 146 -130.70 11.65 -36.10
C GLN A 146 -130.50 10.79 -37.36
N THR A 147 -129.93 9.60 -37.18
CA THR A 147 -129.90 8.52 -38.19
C THR A 147 -130.22 7.20 -37.50
N ASP A 148 -131.17 6.45 -38.05
CA ASP A 148 -131.58 5.14 -37.54
C ASP A 148 -130.35 4.20 -37.39
N PRO A 149 -130.15 3.56 -36.23
CA PRO A 149 -129.01 2.70 -36.00
C PRO A 149 -129.12 1.42 -36.82
N LEU A 150 -128.20 1.26 -37.78
CA LEU A 150 -127.91 -0.01 -38.41
C LEU A 150 -127.43 -0.98 -37.31
N MET A 151 -128.21 -2.02 -37.03
CA MET A 151 -127.83 -3.05 -36.05
C MET A 151 -126.58 -3.78 -36.53
N ASP A 152 -125.48 -3.63 -35.79
CA ASP A 152 -124.22 -4.32 -36.06
C ASP A 152 -124.38 -5.83 -35.87
N ARG A 153 -124.17 -6.57 -36.96
CA ARG A 153 -123.97 -8.02 -36.91
C ARG A 153 -122.67 -8.30 -36.13
N PRO A 154 -122.66 -9.20 -35.14
CA PRO A 154 -121.42 -9.56 -34.45
C PRO A 154 -120.39 -10.08 -35.47
N ALA A 155 -119.13 -9.66 -35.31
CA ALA A 155 -118.04 -10.06 -36.19
C ALA A 155 -117.95 -11.59 -36.28
N THR A 156 -117.95 -12.14 -37.50
CA THR A 156 -117.78 -13.58 -37.71
C THR A 156 -116.47 -14.04 -37.07
N PRO A 157 -116.49 -15.07 -36.19
CA PRO A 157 -115.29 -15.53 -35.52
C PRO A 157 -114.24 -15.97 -36.55
N LYS A 158 -112.98 -15.59 -36.34
CA LYS A 158 -111.86 -15.97 -37.22
C LYS A 158 -111.71 -17.50 -37.16
N TYR A 159 -111.80 -18.15 -38.31
CA TYR A 159 -111.55 -19.58 -38.41
C TYR A 159 -110.07 -19.86 -38.13
N VAL A 160 -109.79 -20.52 -37.01
CA VAL A 160 -108.47 -21.06 -36.66
C VAL A 160 -108.52 -22.56 -36.98
N PRO A 161 -107.80 -23.03 -38.02
CA PRO A 161 -107.72 -24.46 -38.31
C PRO A 161 -107.18 -25.22 -37.10
N THR A 162 -107.82 -26.32 -36.72
CA THR A 162 -107.29 -27.21 -35.69
C THR A 162 -105.95 -27.76 -36.16
N LYS A 163 -104.89 -27.62 -35.34
CA LYS A 163 -103.56 -28.14 -35.69
C LYS A 163 -103.66 -29.65 -35.96
N SER A 164 -103.44 -30.05 -37.20
CA SER A 164 -103.42 -31.46 -37.62
C SER A 164 -101.97 -31.92 -37.77
N GLY A 165 -101.45 -32.59 -36.75
CA GLY A 165 -100.11 -33.16 -36.68
C GLY A 165 -99.76 -33.51 -35.24
N ARG A 166 -98.88 -34.50 -35.02
CA ARG A 166 -98.34 -34.79 -33.69
C ARG A 166 -97.07 -33.97 -33.49
N ASP A 167 -97.05 -33.15 -32.45
CA ASP A 167 -95.85 -32.46 -32.03
C ASP A 167 -94.91 -33.44 -31.31
N ALA A 168 -93.64 -33.43 -31.68
CA ALA A 168 -92.59 -34.20 -31.04
C ALA A 168 -91.40 -33.26 -30.80
N GLU A 169 -90.90 -33.24 -29.56
CA GLU A 169 -89.63 -32.61 -29.24
C GLU A 169 -88.63 -33.71 -28.89
N THR A 170 -87.39 -33.49 -29.31
CA THR A 170 -86.26 -34.35 -28.98
C THR A 170 -85.20 -33.47 -28.35
N GLN A 171 -84.91 -33.68 -27.07
CA GLN A 171 -83.90 -32.95 -26.32
C GLN A 171 -82.87 -33.94 -25.79
N ILE A 172 -81.59 -33.58 -25.88
CA ILE A 172 -80.49 -34.34 -25.28
C ILE A 172 -80.25 -33.75 -23.88
N HIS A 173 -80.28 -34.61 -22.86
CA HIS A 173 -80.09 -34.21 -21.47
C HIS A 173 -78.60 -34.28 -21.08
N GLU A 174 -78.25 -33.62 -19.97
CA GLU A 174 -76.88 -33.63 -19.45
C GLU A 174 -76.44 -35.07 -19.14
N GLY A 175 -75.35 -35.52 -19.78
CA GLY A 175 -74.79 -36.86 -19.61
C GLY A 175 -75.18 -37.91 -20.68
N ASP A 176 -76.14 -37.61 -21.55
CA ASP A 176 -76.71 -38.60 -22.50
C ASP A 176 -75.75 -38.99 -23.66
N LEU A 177 -74.78 -38.13 -23.97
CA LEU A 177 -73.76 -38.34 -25.01
C LEU A 177 -72.32 -38.38 -24.47
N PHE A 178 -72.12 -38.50 -23.15
CA PHE A 178 -70.79 -38.47 -22.57
C PHE A 178 -70.04 -39.78 -22.81
N ARG A 179 -68.88 -39.69 -23.46
CA ARG A 179 -67.94 -40.81 -23.62
C ARG A 179 -66.71 -40.58 -22.74
N PHE A 180 -66.59 -41.40 -21.70
CA PHE A 180 -65.53 -41.25 -20.70
C PHE A 180 -64.12 -41.36 -21.29
N ASP A 181 -63.90 -42.36 -22.17
CA ASP A 181 -62.57 -42.63 -22.73
C ASP A 181 -62.04 -41.44 -23.56
N GLU A 182 -62.91 -40.77 -24.32
CA GLU A 182 -62.55 -39.57 -25.09
C GLU A 182 -62.35 -38.34 -24.20
N ALA A 183 -63.14 -38.22 -23.13
CA ALA A 183 -63.07 -37.09 -22.21
C ALA A 183 -61.85 -37.14 -21.27
N VAL A 184 -61.39 -38.34 -20.92
CA VAL A 184 -60.28 -38.54 -19.97
C VAL A 184 -58.90 -38.50 -20.64
N GLU A 185 -58.83 -38.80 -21.95
CA GLU A 185 -57.61 -38.79 -22.75
C GLU A 185 -56.75 -37.51 -22.59
N PRO A 186 -57.29 -36.28 -22.75
CA PRO A 186 -56.49 -35.06 -22.56
C PRO A 186 -56.06 -34.83 -21.11
N ILE A 187 -56.82 -35.35 -20.13
CA ILE A 187 -56.47 -35.24 -18.71
C ILE A 187 -55.27 -36.14 -18.41
N LEU A 188 -55.29 -37.37 -18.91
CA LEU A 188 -54.21 -38.33 -18.74
C LEU A 188 -52.95 -37.89 -19.48
N GLU A 189 -53.07 -37.35 -20.69
CA GLU A 189 -51.93 -36.83 -21.45
C GLU A 189 -51.21 -35.72 -20.67
N VAL A 190 -51.96 -34.75 -20.13
CA VAL A 190 -51.37 -33.67 -19.34
C VAL A 190 -50.79 -34.19 -18.03
N LEU A 191 -51.44 -35.14 -17.36
CA LEU A 191 -50.98 -35.68 -16.09
C LEU A 191 -49.69 -36.48 -16.28
N VAL A 192 -49.65 -37.40 -17.24
CA VAL A 192 -48.46 -38.19 -17.56
C VAL A 192 -47.35 -37.28 -18.08
N GLY A 193 -47.65 -36.37 -19.01
CA GLY A 193 -46.68 -35.43 -19.56
C GLY A 193 -46.01 -34.58 -18.49
N LYS A 194 -46.80 -33.97 -17.59
CA LYS A 194 -46.25 -33.17 -16.48
C LYS A 194 -45.44 -34.00 -15.49
N THR A 195 -45.90 -35.21 -15.15
CA THR A 195 -45.15 -36.08 -14.22
C THR A 195 -43.80 -36.50 -14.79
N LEU A 196 -43.74 -36.83 -16.09
CA LEU A 196 -42.49 -37.18 -16.76
C LEU A 196 -41.56 -35.98 -16.92
N GLU A 197 -42.11 -34.81 -17.28
CA GLU A 197 -41.33 -33.57 -17.40
C GLU A 197 -40.74 -33.16 -16.04
N GLN A 198 -41.54 -33.20 -14.98
CA GLN A 198 -41.08 -32.90 -13.63
C GLN A 198 -39.99 -33.89 -13.17
N ALA A 199 -40.21 -35.19 -13.34
CA ALA A 199 -39.23 -36.21 -12.98
C ALA A 199 -37.91 -36.04 -13.74
N MET A 200 -37.97 -35.72 -15.05
CA MET A 200 -36.77 -35.46 -15.86
C MET A 200 -35.99 -34.24 -15.33
N LEU A 201 -36.70 -33.14 -15.02
CA LEU A 201 -36.08 -31.93 -14.50
C LEU A 201 -35.43 -32.17 -13.13
N GLU A 202 -36.08 -32.94 -12.26
CA GLU A 202 -35.54 -33.29 -10.93
C GLU A 202 -34.25 -34.12 -11.06
N VAL A 203 -34.25 -35.15 -11.92
CA VAL A 203 -33.05 -35.98 -12.15
C VAL A 203 -31.89 -35.14 -12.72
N MET A 204 -32.16 -34.28 -13.71
CA MET A 204 -31.13 -33.40 -14.27
C MET A 204 -30.56 -32.44 -13.21
N GLN A 205 -31.41 -31.90 -12.33
CA GLN A 205 -30.95 -31.04 -11.23
C GLN A 205 -30.11 -31.80 -10.21
N GLU A 206 -30.47 -33.03 -9.88
CA GLU A 206 -29.69 -33.89 -8.98
C GLU A 206 -28.30 -34.17 -9.56
N GLU A 207 -28.21 -34.56 -10.84
CA GLU A 207 -26.93 -34.80 -11.51
C GLU A 207 -26.05 -33.54 -11.56
N GLU A 208 -26.63 -32.37 -11.86
CA GLU A 208 -25.91 -31.08 -11.83
C GLU A 208 -25.38 -30.76 -10.43
N LEU A 209 -26.18 -30.98 -9.39
CA LEU A 209 -25.77 -30.76 -8.00
C LEU A 209 -24.66 -31.71 -7.57
N GLU A 210 -24.69 -32.97 -8.01
CA GLU A 210 -23.62 -33.95 -7.76
C GLU A 210 -22.32 -33.54 -8.43
N LEU A 211 -22.38 -33.12 -9.71
CA LEU A 211 -21.22 -32.64 -10.43
C LEU A 211 -20.59 -31.41 -9.75
N LEU A 212 -21.42 -30.45 -9.31
CA LEU A 212 -20.94 -29.28 -8.58
C LEU A 212 -20.28 -29.65 -7.24
N ARG A 213 -20.84 -30.62 -6.50
CA ARG A 213 -20.24 -31.12 -5.27
C ARG A 213 -18.89 -31.77 -5.53
N GLN A 214 -18.78 -32.61 -6.56
CA GLN A 214 -17.51 -33.23 -6.94
C GLN A 214 -16.46 -32.19 -7.30
N GLN A 215 -16.81 -31.19 -8.12
CA GLN A 215 -15.92 -30.09 -8.46
C GLN A 215 -15.47 -29.28 -7.23
N GLN A 216 -16.37 -29.01 -6.28
CA GLN A 216 -16.02 -28.33 -5.03
C GLN A 216 -15.04 -29.15 -4.20
N ILE A 217 -15.26 -30.46 -4.06
CA ILE A 217 -14.37 -31.37 -3.33
C ILE A 217 -12.99 -31.39 -3.97
N GLU A 218 -12.89 -31.55 -5.28
CA GLU A 218 -11.61 -31.53 -6.01
C GLU A 218 -10.88 -30.19 -5.88
N PHE A 219 -11.62 -29.08 -5.94
CA PHE A 219 -11.03 -27.75 -5.76
C PHE A 219 -10.50 -27.57 -4.35
N GLU A 220 -11.25 -28.00 -3.33
CA GLU A 220 -10.79 -27.95 -1.94
C GLU A 220 -9.58 -28.84 -1.70
N GLN A 221 -9.53 -30.02 -2.30
CA GLN A 221 -8.39 -30.93 -2.20
C GLN A 221 -7.14 -30.28 -2.78
N ARG A 222 -7.22 -29.78 -4.04
CA ARG A 222 -6.12 -29.03 -4.66
C ARG A 222 -5.67 -27.84 -3.83
N ARG A 223 -6.61 -27.05 -3.31
CA ARG A 223 -6.30 -25.91 -2.44
C ARG A 223 -5.60 -26.33 -1.14
N LYS A 224 -6.01 -27.45 -0.53
CA LYS A 224 -5.37 -27.98 0.68
C LYS A 224 -3.96 -28.49 0.39
N GLU A 225 -3.75 -29.12 -0.76
CA GLU A 225 -2.44 -29.58 -1.22
C GLU A 225 -1.49 -28.39 -1.46
N GLU A 226 -1.94 -27.38 -2.19
CA GLU A 226 -1.18 -26.13 -2.43
C GLU A 226 -0.84 -25.41 -1.11
N LEU A 227 -1.80 -25.36 -0.16
CA LEU A 227 -1.56 -24.76 1.14
C LEU A 227 -0.51 -25.55 1.95
N LEU A 228 -0.55 -26.88 1.89
CA LEU A 228 0.45 -27.72 2.55
C LEU A 228 1.84 -27.56 1.93
N GLU A 229 1.93 -27.45 0.61
CA GLU A 229 3.19 -27.23 -0.09
C GLU A 229 3.79 -25.86 0.26
N THR A 230 3.00 -24.80 0.22
CA THR A 230 3.44 -23.45 0.59
C THR A 230 3.92 -23.38 2.04
N GLN A 231 3.23 -24.02 2.99
CA GLN A 231 3.67 -24.10 4.38
C GLN A 231 5.00 -24.85 4.54
N LYS A 232 5.22 -25.93 3.79
CA LYS A 232 6.51 -26.65 3.79
C LYS A 232 7.63 -25.75 3.31
N LEU A 233 7.44 -25.07 2.18
CA LEU A 233 8.42 -24.15 1.60
C LEU A 233 8.72 -22.97 2.55
N GLU A 234 7.70 -22.38 3.17
CA GLU A 234 7.87 -21.30 4.14
C GLU A 234 8.67 -21.76 5.37
N ALA A 235 8.38 -22.96 5.90
CA ALA A 235 9.11 -23.51 7.02
C ALA A 235 10.59 -23.80 6.67
N GLU A 236 10.87 -24.30 5.47
CA GLU A 236 12.23 -24.50 4.99
C GLU A 236 13.00 -23.18 4.82
N GLU A 237 12.38 -22.18 4.18
CA GLU A 237 12.99 -20.85 4.02
C GLU A 237 13.23 -20.18 5.37
N ARG A 238 12.29 -20.31 6.30
CA ARG A 238 12.47 -19.79 7.66
C ARG A 238 13.67 -20.43 8.36
N ARG A 239 13.85 -21.75 8.25
CA ARG A 239 15.03 -22.44 8.81
C ARG A 239 16.34 -21.96 8.18
N LYS A 240 16.38 -21.84 6.85
CA LYS A 240 17.56 -21.33 6.13
C LYS A 240 17.87 -19.88 6.52
N PHE A 241 16.85 -19.05 6.66
CA PHE A 241 16.98 -17.66 7.08
C PHE A 241 17.55 -17.55 8.50
N GLU A 242 16.98 -18.30 9.45
CA GLU A 242 17.47 -18.35 10.84
C GLU A 242 18.93 -18.83 10.91
N GLU A 243 19.31 -19.84 10.12
CA GLU A 243 20.71 -20.27 10.05
C GLU A 243 21.62 -19.19 9.46
N LYS A 244 21.20 -18.55 8.37
CA LYS A 244 21.96 -17.47 7.71
C LYS A 244 22.18 -16.29 8.65
N GLU A 245 21.14 -15.87 9.39
CA GLU A 245 21.25 -14.79 10.38
C GLU A 245 22.19 -15.19 11.53
N ARG A 246 22.13 -16.44 12.01
CA ARG A 246 23.07 -16.93 13.01
C ARG A 246 24.52 -16.89 12.50
N ARG A 247 24.76 -17.30 11.26
CA ARG A 247 26.10 -17.24 10.63
C ARG A 247 26.61 -15.81 10.47
N LYS A 248 25.75 -14.89 10.01
CA LYS A 248 26.10 -13.47 9.92
C LYS A 248 26.50 -12.90 11.27
N LYS A 249 25.73 -13.19 12.33
CA LYS A 249 26.03 -12.72 13.69
C LYS A 249 27.39 -13.23 14.17
N GLN A 250 27.66 -14.53 13.99
CA GLN A 250 28.96 -15.12 14.33
C GLN A 250 30.12 -14.47 13.57
N GLU A 251 29.92 -14.19 12.28
CA GLU A 251 30.94 -13.56 11.44
C GLU A 251 31.20 -12.10 11.87
N MET A 252 30.13 -11.35 12.15
CA MET A 252 30.25 -9.98 12.69
C MET A 252 31.01 -9.96 14.01
N GLU A 253 30.70 -10.88 14.93
CA GLU A 253 31.43 -11.01 16.20
C GLU A 253 32.90 -11.42 15.99
N ARG A 254 33.18 -12.28 15.00
CA ARG A 254 34.55 -12.67 14.64
C ARG A 254 35.34 -11.46 14.13
N ILE A 255 34.78 -10.72 13.19
CA ILE A 255 35.40 -9.51 12.60
C ILE A 255 35.64 -8.46 13.68
N GLN A 256 34.68 -8.25 14.59
CA GLN A 256 34.83 -7.31 15.69
C GLN A 256 35.98 -7.72 16.62
N ARG A 257 36.04 -9.00 17.02
CA ARG A 257 37.16 -9.52 17.82
C ARG A 257 38.50 -9.41 17.10
N GLU A 258 38.55 -9.68 15.81
CA GLU A 258 39.76 -9.54 14.99
C GLU A 258 40.21 -8.08 14.90
N LYS A 259 39.28 -7.14 14.75
CA LYS A 259 39.59 -5.71 14.73
C LYS A 259 40.18 -5.26 16.07
N GLU A 260 39.57 -5.66 17.18
CA GLU A 260 40.06 -5.32 18.52
C GLU A 260 41.44 -5.92 18.81
N THR A 261 41.68 -7.18 18.43
CA THR A 261 42.99 -7.81 18.61
C THR A 261 44.04 -7.16 17.72
N ARG A 262 43.69 -6.81 16.48
CA ARG A 262 44.56 -6.09 15.55
C ARG A 262 44.95 -4.72 16.09
N GLU A 263 44.00 -3.95 16.60
CA GLU A 263 44.26 -2.62 17.20
C GLU A 263 45.17 -2.74 18.43
N LYS A 264 44.92 -3.72 19.32
CA LYS A 264 45.79 -4.00 20.48
C LYS A 264 47.20 -4.39 20.06
N LEU A 265 47.33 -5.22 19.03
CA LEU A 265 48.63 -5.64 18.50
C LEU A 265 49.38 -4.45 17.89
N GLN A 266 48.70 -3.62 17.10
CA GLN A 266 49.26 -2.41 16.52
C GLN A 266 49.72 -1.43 17.60
N ALA A 267 48.91 -1.17 18.62
CA ALA A 267 49.28 -0.31 19.74
C ALA A 267 50.52 -0.86 20.48
N ARG A 268 50.58 -2.17 20.72
CA ARG A 268 51.74 -2.82 21.35
C ARG A 268 53.00 -2.72 20.49
N GLN A 269 52.90 -2.95 19.19
CA GLN A 269 54.02 -2.84 18.25
C GLN A 269 54.53 -1.40 18.16
N PHE A 270 53.61 -0.43 18.07
CA PHE A 270 53.93 0.99 18.07
C PHE A 270 54.62 1.41 19.37
N ALA A 271 54.06 1.04 20.53
CA ALA A 271 54.67 1.32 21.81
C ALA A 271 56.08 0.72 21.91
N LYS A 272 56.27 -0.53 21.49
CA LYS A 272 57.60 -1.16 21.48
C LYS A 272 58.57 -0.39 20.58
N ALA A 273 58.19 -0.09 19.34
CA ALA A 273 59.04 0.63 18.40
C ALA A 273 59.40 2.05 18.90
N TYR A 274 58.44 2.75 19.52
CA TYR A 274 58.64 4.07 20.09
C TYR A 274 59.52 4.05 21.34
N MET A 275 59.31 3.09 22.24
CA MET A 275 60.10 2.92 23.47
C MET A 275 61.54 2.46 23.20
N CYS A 276 61.78 1.59 22.21
CA CYS A 276 63.12 1.06 21.89
C CYS A 276 64.17 2.16 21.64
N ASN A 277 63.76 3.31 21.10
CA ASN A 277 64.66 4.43 20.83
C ASN A 277 64.44 5.61 21.80
N MET A 278 63.53 5.48 22.76
CA MET A 278 63.25 6.56 23.72
C MET A 278 64.41 6.74 24.68
N GLU A 279 64.97 5.65 25.22
CA GLU A 279 66.12 5.71 26.13
C GLU A 279 67.28 6.47 25.49
N ASN A 280 67.70 6.06 24.29
CA ASN A 280 68.77 6.75 23.55
C ASN A 280 68.46 8.23 23.29
N ARG A 281 67.22 8.57 22.92
CA ARG A 281 66.81 9.98 22.71
C ARG A 281 66.84 10.80 24.00
N VAL A 282 66.40 10.21 25.11
CA VAL A 282 66.43 10.88 26.43
C VAL A 282 67.86 11.02 26.90
N PHE A 283 68.72 10.00 26.76
CA PHE A 283 70.13 10.07 27.09
C PHE A 283 70.87 11.11 26.26
N SER A 284 70.68 11.13 24.94
CA SER A 284 71.28 12.17 24.08
C SER A 284 70.80 13.56 24.47
N ARG A 285 69.49 13.75 24.71
CA ARG A 285 68.97 15.05 25.15
C ARG A 285 69.54 15.49 26.50
N LEU A 286 69.64 14.57 27.46
CA LEU A 286 70.16 14.84 28.80
C LEU A 286 71.67 15.13 28.77
N GLN A 287 72.39 14.50 27.84
CA GLN A 287 73.80 14.79 27.54
C GLN A 287 73.96 16.16 26.86
N ASP A 288 73.12 16.49 25.88
CA ASP A 288 73.12 17.80 25.20
C ASP A 288 72.77 18.94 26.18
N GLU A 289 71.87 18.68 27.13
CA GLU A 289 71.51 19.61 28.21
C GLU A 289 72.59 19.69 29.32
N GLY A 290 73.66 18.89 29.24
CA GLY A 290 74.81 18.98 30.13
C GLY A 290 74.62 18.42 31.54
N TRP A 291 73.57 17.62 31.77
CA TRP A 291 73.31 17.00 33.08
C TRP A 291 74.31 15.91 33.44
N PHE A 292 74.85 15.21 32.43
CA PHE A 292 75.97 14.29 32.64
C PHE A 292 77.27 15.08 32.71
N ALA A 293 77.55 15.65 33.89
CA ALA A 293 78.85 16.24 34.15
C ALA A 293 79.92 15.14 34.17
N ASP A 294 81.05 15.39 33.50
CA ASP A 294 82.19 14.48 33.56
C ASP A 294 82.72 14.47 35.00
N ARG A 295 82.65 13.31 35.63
CA ARG A 295 83.07 13.11 37.02
C ARG A 295 84.52 13.54 37.22
N VAL A 296 85.37 13.34 36.23
CA VAL A 296 86.78 13.73 36.30
C VAL A 296 86.91 15.25 36.26
N LEU A 297 86.18 15.94 35.38
CA LEU A 297 86.20 17.41 35.33
C LEU A 297 85.68 18.00 36.64
N ASN A 298 84.59 17.46 37.20
CA ASN A 298 84.05 17.94 38.47
C ASN A 298 85.00 17.68 39.65
N GLU A 299 85.65 16.51 39.72
CA GLU A 299 86.66 16.23 40.75
C GLU A 299 87.87 17.17 40.62
N VAL A 300 88.28 17.50 39.39
CA VAL A 300 89.34 18.49 39.16
C VAL A 300 88.87 19.90 39.55
N GLU A 301 87.64 20.28 39.20
CA GLU A 301 87.11 21.62 39.46
C GLU A 301 86.79 21.88 40.93
N LEU A 302 86.18 20.91 41.62
CA LEU A 302 85.71 21.08 42.98
C LEU A 302 86.74 20.67 44.04
N ASP A 303 87.59 19.68 43.78
CA ASP A 303 88.55 19.19 44.78
C ASP A 303 89.98 19.63 44.46
N PHE A 304 90.45 19.41 43.23
CA PHE A 304 91.85 19.68 42.88
C PHE A 304 92.17 21.17 42.77
N PHE A 305 91.36 21.98 42.07
CA PHE A 305 91.65 23.42 41.92
C PHE A 305 91.65 24.15 43.27
N PRO A 306 90.69 23.95 44.18
CA PRO A 306 90.75 24.59 45.50
C PRO A 306 91.97 24.14 46.31
N TRP A 307 92.32 22.85 46.26
CA TRP A 307 93.53 22.35 46.90
C TRP A 307 94.81 22.97 46.31
N LEU A 308 94.92 23.05 44.99
CA LEU A 308 96.07 23.64 44.29
C LEU A 308 96.20 25.13 44.60
N MET A 309 95.09 25.87 44.54
CA MET A 309 95.07 27.30 44.86
C MET A 309 95.46 27.53 46.33
N ALA A 310 94.98 26.70 47.26
CA ALA A 310 95.38 26.76 48.66
C ALA A 310 96.88 26.47 48.87
N GLU A 311 97.47 25.55 48.10
CA GLU A 311 98.91 25.26 48.19
C GLU A 311 99.75 26.38 47.55
N VAL A 312 99.31 26.96 46.43
CA VAL A 312 99.91 28.15 45.84
C VAL A 312 99.86 29.33 46.81
N ASP A 313 98.74 29.55 47.50
CA ASP A 313 98.61 30.59 48.51
C ASP A 313 99.55 30.37 49.69
N LYS A 314 99.78 29.12 50.13
CA LYS A 314 100.80 28.81 51.16
C LYS A 314 102.21 29.16 50.68
N GLU A 315 102.57 28.81 49.45
CA GLU A 315 103.88 29.15 48.89
C GLU A 315 104.07 30.67 48.70
N LEU A 316 103.03 31.39 48.28
CA LEU A 316 103.03 32.85 48.22
C LEU A 316 103.12 33.48 49.62
N ALA A 317 102.44 32.92 50.62
CA ALA A 317 102.55 33.33 52.02
C ALA A 317 103.95 33.10 52.59
N LYS A 318 104.60 31.96 52.26
CA LYS A 318 106.00 31.71 52.61
C LYS A 318 106.93 32.73 51.96
N LYS A 319 106.76 33.01 50.66
CA LYS A 319 107.55 34.00 49.92
C LYS A 319 107.36 35.42 50.44
N THR A 320 106.13 35.83 50.78
CA THR A 320 105.86 37.16 51.36
C THR A 320 106.45 37.29 52.76
N LYS A 321 106.33 36.27 53.63
CA LYS A 321 107.02 36.23 54.92
C LYS A 321 108.55 36.30 54.77
N ALA A 322 109.12 35.54 53.84
CA ALA A 322 110.56 35.58 53.56
C ALA A 322 111.01 36.97 53.08
N ARG A 323 110.25 37.62 52.18
CA ARG A 323 110.50 39.01 51.76
C ARG A 323 110.39 39.99 52.93
N ALA A 324 109.37 39.87 53.77
CA ALA A 324 109.21 40.73 54.95
C ALA A 324 110.37 40.57 55.96
N LEU A 325 110.86 39.34 56.17
CA LEU A 325 112.04 39.08 57.00
C LEU A 325 113.31 39.68 56.38
N VAL A 326 113.50 39.54 55.07
CA VAL A 326 114.63 40.18 54.37
C VAL A 326 114.53 41.70 54.46
N ASP A 327 113.35 42.29 54.29
CA ASP A 327 113.14 43.73 54.44
C ASP A 327 113.43 44.21 55.87
N GLU A 328 113.03 43.46 56.90
CA GLU A 328 113.36 43.81 58.29
C GLU A 328 114.86 43.68 58.56
N LEU A 329 115.52 42.64 58.03
CA LEU A 329 116.96 42.45 58.14
C LEU A 329 117.72 43.60 57.44
N ILE A 330 117.25 44.04 56.26
CA ILE A 330 117.79 45.23 55.58
C ILE A 330 117.57 46.48 56.43
N ARG A 331 116.38 46.68 57.03
CA ARG A 331 116.13 47.83 57.93
C ARG A 331 117.02 47.82 59.17
N GLU A 332 117.24 46.66 59.78
CA GLU A 332 118.16 46.51 60.93
C GLU A 332 119.60 46.83 60.53
N VAL A 333 120.08 46.32 59.40
CA VAL A 333 121.42 46.64 58.88
C VAL A 333 121.55 48.12 58.57
N VAL A 334 120.53 48.76 57.97
CA VAL A 334 120.53 50.22 57.73
C VAL A 334 120.52 51.01 59.04
N ARG A 335 119.75 50.61 60.05
CA ARG A 335 119.76 51.23 61.40
C ARG A 335 121.12 51.07 62.08
N LEU A 336 121.72 49.89 62.02
CA LEU A 336 123.07 49.64 62.55
C LEU A 336 124.10 50.52 61.85
N ASN A 337 124.09 50.58 60.52
CA ASN A 337 124.98 51.45 59.75
C ASN A 337 124.75 52.94 60.05
N ALA A 338 123.50 53.39 60.18
CA ALA A 338 123.18 54.76 60.58
C ALA A 338 123.69 55.07 62.00
N SER A 339 123.58 54.13 62.93
CA SER A 339 124.11 54.28 64.29
C SER A 339 125.65 54.28 64.33
N GLN A 340 126.31 53.48 63.49
CA GLN A 340 127.77 53.49 63.34
C GLN A 340 128.25 54.80 62.69
N LEU A 341 127.54 55.31 61.68
CA LEU A 341 127.79 56.62 61.08
C LEU A 341 127.55 57.77 62.06
N ALA A 342 126.53 57.68 62.92
CA ALA A 342 126.30 58.67 63.97
C ALA A 342 127.43 58.62 65.03
N LYS A 343 127.90 57.43 65.40
CA LYS A 343 129.06 57.25 66.29
C LYS A 343 130.35 57.78 65.66
N SER A 344 130.58 57.55 64.36
CA SER A 344 131.76 58.10 63.67
C SER A 344 131.66 59.61 63.46
N ARG A 345 130.46 60.16 63.18
CA ARG A 345 130.23 61.62 63.16
C ARG A 345 130.37 62.27 64.54
N ALA A 346 129.91 61.62 65.61
CA ALA A 346 130.11 62.11 66.98
C ALA A 346 131.59 62.04 67.40
N ALA A 347 132.31 61.00 66.98
CA ALA A 347 133.77 60.91 67.16
C ALA A 347 134.52 61.98 66.36
N ALA A 348 134.07 62.31 65.14
CA ALA A 348 134.62 63.41 64.35
C ALA A 348 134.29 64.79 64.94
N ALA A 349 133.06 65.01 65.42
CA ALA A 349 132.65 66.27 66.07
C ALA A 349 133.30 66.48 67.46
N ALA A 350 133.73 65.40 68.13
CA ALA A 350 134.51 65.47 69.37
C ALA A 350 136.00 65.82 69.11
N GLN A 351 136.51 65.63 67.89
CA GLN A 351 137.87 66.01 67.51
C GLN A 351 138.00 67.48 67.06
N GLU A 352 136.89 68.21 66.86
CA GLU A 352 136.90 69.61 66.37
C GLU A 352 136.47 70.67 67.40
N ARG A 353 136.71 70.48 68.71
CA ARG A 353 136.61 71.57 69.71
C ARG A 353 137.98 71.90 70.35
N PRO A 354 138.51 73.13 70.18
CA PRO A 354 139.89 73.49 70.52
C PRO A 354 140.09 73.88 72.00
N LEU A 355 141.29 73.60 72.50
CA LEU A 355 141.82 74.04 73.78
C LEU A 355 142.04 75.56 73.80
N LEU A 356 141.29 76.26 74.64
CA LEU A 356 141.66 77.55 75.23
C LEU A 356 141.81 77.34 76.74
N ALA A 357 143.04 77.07 77.16
CA ALA A 357 143.70 77.45 78.41
C ALA A 357 145.13 76.91 78.38
#